data_AF-A0A2I0NY57-F1
#
_entry.id   AF-A0A2I0NY57-F1
#
_cell.length_a   1.000
_cell.length_b   1.000
_cell.length_c   1.000
_cell.angle_alpha   90.00
_cell.angle_beta   90.00
_cell.angle_gamma   90.00
#
_symmetry.space_group_name_H-M   'P 1'
#
loop_
_entity.id
_entity.type
_entity.pdbx_description
1 polymer ?
#
loop_
_entity_poly.entity_id
_entity_poly.type
_entity_poly.pdbx_seq_one_letter_code
_entity_poly.pdbx_strand_id
1 'polypeptide(L)'
;MKIQEMIGKILAGSPPLGTFPFPELLRVAAKGKTNGIAVFKDGEKEQFLAFLAGDAEGAIFIDEKGTLYGDNAVMLFTGEESLTLYDVNPELVEAVVAGCRLFEKAYLKKSKSFDMPEFGKKSTGIGIYTLTVKRDETPQNGVRVSIRKEGKIVGSDVTTQDGSVGFRIMHGKYDIVVQDRNQHLTTYHVVFDESRTAKILQL
;
A
#
# COMPACT_ATOMS: atom_id res chain seq x y z
N MET A 1 6.66 -19.30 -27.61
CA MET A 1 6.69 -17.83 -27.71
C MET A 1 6.84 -17.28 -26.31
N LYS A 2 7.82 -16.41 -26.03
CA LYS A 2 8.00 -15.85 -24.68
C LYS A 2 6.88 -14.83 -24.42
N ILE A 3 6.35 -14.78 -23.20
CA ILE A 3 5.23 -13.89 -22.83
C ILE A 3 5.51 -12.41 -23.14
N GLN A 4 6.77 -11.99 -23.03
CA GLN A 4 7.26 -10.66 -23.40
C GLN A 4 7.03 -10.31 -24.86
N GLU A 5 7.31 -11.24 -25.78
CA GLU A 5 7.11 -11.03 -27.22
C GLU A 5 5.62 -10.93 -27.56
N MET A 6 4.78 -11.69 -26.85
CA MET A 6 3.33 -11.63 -27.00
C MET A 6 2.80 -10.27 -26.58
N ILE A 7 3.15 -9.83 -25.37
CA ILE A 7 2.71 -8.53 -24.85
C ILE A 7 3.27 -7.41 -25.72
N GLY A 8 4.55 -7.48 -26.12
CA GLY A 8 5.15 -6.50 -27.03
C GLY A 8 4.38 -6.33 -28.35
N LYS A 9 3.92 -7.43 -28.96
CA LYS A 9 3.09 -7.38 -30.18
C LYS A 9 1.71 -6.76 -29.94
N ILE A 10 1.07 -7.11 -28.81
CA ILE A 10 -0.23 -6.54 -28.42
C ILE A 10 -0.09 -5.02 -28.28
N LEU A 11 0.93 -4.57 -27.55
CA LEU A 11 1.17 -3.15 -27.28
C LEU A 11 1.54 -2.34 -28.52
N ALA A 12 2.28 -2.93 -29.45
CA ALA A 12 2.64 -2.25 -30.70
C ALA A 12 1.42 -1.86 -31.55
N GLY A 13 0.31 -2.60 -31.44
CA GLY A 13 -0.96 -2.30 -32.10
C GLY A 13 -1.95 -1.50 -31.25
N SER A 14 -1.58 -1.11 -30.04
CA SER A 14 -2.49 -0.53 -29.04
C SER A 14 -2.12 0.92 -28.75
N PRO A 15 -3.07 1.88 -28.75
CA PRO A 15 -2.77 3.27 -28.45
C PRO A 15 -2.47 3.46 -26.95
N PRO A 16 -1.46 4.28 -26.59
CA PRO A 16 -1.22 4.64 -25.20
C PRO A 16 -2.30 5.62 -24.71
N LEU A 17 -2.87 5.35 -23.54
CA LEU A 17 -3.82 6.23 -22.84
C LEU A 17 -3.13 7.25 -21.93
N GLY A 18 -1.88 6.98 -21.55
CA GLY A 18 -1.06 7.87 -20.73
C GLY A 18 -0.12 7.10 -19.82
N THR A 19 0.76 7.83 -19.15
CA THR A 19 1.68 7.31 -18.15
C THR A 19 1.27 7.82 -16.78
N PHE A 20 1.06 6.89 -15.84
CA PHE A 20 0.51 7.18 -14.52
C PHE A 20 1.33 6.50 -13.43
N PRO A 21 1.55 7.14 -12.27
CA PRO A 21 2.03 6.45 -11.08
C PRO A 21 1.08 5.30 -10.71
N PHE A 22 1.61 4.20 -10.20
CA PHE A 22 0.83 2.99 -9.87
C PHE A 22 -0.47 3.26 -9.07
N PRO A 23 -0.50 4.13 -8.04
CA PRO A 23 -1.75 4.40 -7.31
C PRO A 23 -2.80 5.16 -8.13
N GLU A 24 -2.36 6.02 -9.04
CA GLU A 24 -3.23 6.80 -9.92
C GLU A 24 -3.75 5.94 -11.07
N LEU A 25 -2.91 5.07 -11.62
CA LEU A 25 -3.26 4.10 -12.64
C LEU A 25 -4.51 3.28 -12.26
N LEU A 26 -4.54 2.75 -11.03
CA LEU A 26 -5.69 1.98 -10.52
C LEU A 26 -6.98 2.81 -10.52
N ARG A 27 -6.90 4.11 -10.20
CA ARG A 27 -8.06 5.01 -10.17
C ARG A 27 -8.53 5.36 -11.57
N VAL A 28 -7.60 5.65 -12.48
CA VAL A 28 -7.89 6.00 -13.87
C VAL A 28 -8.54 4.82 -14.58
N ALA A 29 -7.97 3.62 -14.45
CA ALA A 29 -8.51 2.40 -15.03
C ALA A 29 -9.92 2.11 -14.49
N ALA A 30 -10.11 2.16 -13.16
CA ALA A 30 -11.41 1.91 -12.55
C ALA A 30 -12.48 2.92 -12.97
N LYS A 31 -12.15 4.22 -13.02
CA LYS A 31 -13.09 5.28 -13.44
C LYS A 31 -13.44 5.16 -14.92
N GLY A 32 -12.46 4.83 -15.76
CA GLY A 32 -12.64 4.66 -17.21
C GLY A 32 -13.25 3.33 -17.62
N LYS A 33 -13.40 2.37 -16.69
CA LYS A 33 -13.71 0.96 -17.00
C LYS A 33 -12.79 0.39 -18.09
N THR A 34 -11.51 0.76 -18.02
CA THR A 34 -10.55 0.51 -19.09
C THR A 34 -10.25 -0.98 -19.22
N ASN A 35 -10.19 -1.45 -20.47
CA ASN A 35 -9.55 -2.71 -20.82
C ASN A 35 -8.16 -2.39 -21.35
N GLY A 36 -7.13 -2.89 -20.70
CA GLY A 36 -5.79 -2.42 -21.02
C GLY A 36 -4.66 -3.17 -20.34
N ILE A 37 -3.45 -2.87 -20.79
CA ILE A 37 -2.23 -3.38 -20.18
C ILE A 37 -1.37 -2.19 -19.83
N ALA A 38 -1.01 -2.05 -18.56
CA ALA A 38 -0.06 -1.07 -18.08
C ALA A 38 1.33 -1.68 -18.00
N VAL A 39 2.33 -0.93 -18.44
CA VAL A 39 3.72 -1.41 -18.53
C VAL A 39 4.68 -0.44 -17.88
N PHE A 40 5.61 -1.00 -17.11
CA PHE A 40 6.81 -0.33 -16.65
C PHE A 40 8.04 -1.10 -17.13
N LYS A 41 9.08 -0.36 -17.55
CA LYS A 41 10.35 -0.92 -17.99
C LYS A 41 11.48 -0.09 -17.37
N ASP A 42 12.41 -0.76 -16.70
CA ASP A 42 13.63 -0.16 -16.15
C ASP A 42 14.79 -1.16 -16.30
N GLY A 43 15.64 -0.92 -17.31
CA GLY A 43 16.71 -1.83 -17.69
C GLY A 43 16.16 -3.22 -18.06
N GLU A 44 16.61 -4.24 -17.34
CA GLU A 44 16.16 -5.63 -17.52
C GLU A 44 14.87 -5.97 -16.76
N LYS A 45 14.34 -5.02 -15.97
CA LYS A 45 13.09 -5.21 -15.23
C LYS A 45 11.90 -4.75 -16.06
N GLU A 46 10.93 -5.64 -16.22
CA GLU A 46 9.65 -5.34 -16.84
C GLU A 46 8.50 -5.72 -15.94
N GLN A 47 7.53 -4.83 -15.81
CA GLN A 47 6.31 -5.03 -15.04
C GLN A 47 5.10 -4.81 -15.92
N PHE A 48 4.13 -5.72 -15.82
CA PHE A 48 2.90 -5.67 -16.57
C PHE A 48 1.72 -5.82 -15.62
N LEU A 49 0.69 -5.00 -15.82
CA LEU A 49 -0.56 -5.08 -15.09
C LEU A 49 -1.73 -5.04 -16.09
N ALA A 50 -2.52 -6.10 -16.12
CA ALA A 50 -3.67 -6.24 -17.01
C ALA A 50 -4.96 -5.81 -16.31
N PHE A 51 -5.75 -4.99 -16.99
CA PHE A 51 -7.01 -4.44 -16.51
C PHE A 51 -8.18 -4.90 -17.38
N LEU A 52 -9.21 -5.47 -16.78
CA LEU A 52 -10.48 -5.78 -17.42
C LEU A 52 -11.59 -4.96 -16.78
N ALA A 53 -12.36 -4.23 -17.59
CA ALA A 53 -13.43 -3.35 -17.15
C ALA A 53 -13.02 -2.40 -16.00
N GLY A 54 -11.74 -2.01 -15.95
CA GLY A 54 -11.16 -1.14 -14.93
C GLY A 54 -10.62 -1.85 -13.68
N ASP A 55 -10.83 -3.16 -13.54
CA ASP A 55 -10.25 -3.96 -12.46
C ASP A 55 -8.93 -4.57 -12.90
N ALA A 56 -7.90 -4.50 -12.05
CA ALA A 56 -6.67 -5.22 -12.27
C ALA A 56 -6.89 -6.72 -12.01
N GLU A 57 -6.71 -7.52 -13.05
CA GLU A 57 -7.04 -8.96 -13.06
C GLU A 57 -5.81 -9.84 -13.31
N GLY A 58 -4.68 -9.28 -13.76
CA GLY A 58 -3.47 -10.05 -14.04
C GLY A 58 -2.20 -9.22 -13.85
N ALA A 59 -1.12 -9.86 -13.40
CA ALA A 59 0.17 -9.19 -13.25
C ALA A 59 1.35 -10.08 -13.65
N ILE A 60 2.40 -9.48 -14.19
CA ILE A 60 3.64 -10.17 -14.58
C ILE A 60 4.81 -9.28 -14.16
N PHE A 61 5.83 -9.89 -13.56
CA PHE A 61 7.09 -9.24 -13.24
C PHE A 61 8.22 -10.06 -13.86
N ILE A 62 9.15 -9.39 -14.51
CA ILE A 62 10.28 -10.02 -15.18
C ILE A 62 11.55 -9.31 -14.77
N ASP A 63 12.57 -10.09 -14.41
CA ASP A 63 13.94 -9.62 -14.18
C ASP A 63 14.95 -10.68 -14.66
N GLU A 64 16.23 -10.42 -14.40
CA GLU A 64 17.36 -11.34 -14.63
C GLU A 64 17.18 -12.74 -14.01
N LYS A 65 16.41 -12.85 -12.93
CA LYS A 65 16.22 -14.11 -12.17
C LYS A 65 15.06 -14.93 -12.70
N GLY A 66 14.18 -14.34 -13.51
CA GLY A 66 13.11 -15.04 -14.21
C GLY A 66 11.82 -14.24 -14.27
N THR A 67 10.70 -14.96 -14.37
CA THR A 67 9.36 -14.37 -14.50
C THR A 67 8.45 -14.83 -13.38
N LEU A 68 7.79 -13.87 -12.76
CA LEU A 68 6.72 -14.07 -11.78
C LEU A 68 5.38 -13.68 -12.39
N TYR A 69 4.33 -14.38 -11.97
CA TYR A 69 2.96 -14.21 -12.44
C TYR A 69 2.02 -14.02 -11.26
N GLY A 70 0.90 -13.33 -11.50
CA GLY A 70 -0.19 -13.18 -10.55
C GLY A 70 0.23 -12.46 -9.27
N ASP A 71 -0.25 -12.94 -8.13
CA ASP A 71 -0.12 -12.25 -6.85
C ASP A 71 1.36 -12.01 -6.45
N ASN A 72 2.25 -12.94 -6.78
CA ASN A 72 3.69 -12.81 -6.55
C ASN A 72 4.32 -11.67 -7.36
N ALA A 73 3.81 -11.40 -8.56
CA ALA A 73 4.26 -10.27 -9.36
C ALA A 73 3.78 -8.94 -8.77
N VAL A 74 2.54 -8.88 -8.27
CA VAL A 74 1.99 -7.66 -7.62
C VAL A 74 2.77 -7.26 -6.38
N MET A 75 3.31 -8.22 -5.63
CA MET A 75 4.10 -7.92 -4.44
C MET A 75 5.34 -7.06 -4.73
N LEU A 76 5.87 -7.12 -5.95
CA LEU A 76 7.07 -6.40 -6.37
C LEU A 76 6.81 -5.01 -6.94
N PHE A 77 5.55 -4.59 -7.04
CA PHE A 77 5.23 -3.19 -7.29
C PHE A 77 5.51 -2.39 -6.01
N THR A 78 6.40 -1.42 -6.13
CA THR A 78 6.82 -0.53 -5.05
C THR A 78 5.89 0.66 -4.90
N GLY A 79 5.17 1.01 -5.98
CA GLY A 79 4.26 2.16 -6.05
C GLY A 79 4.95 3.44 -6.51
N GLU A 80 6.27 3.41 -6.67
CA GLU A 80 7.09 4.51 -7.20
C GLU A 80 7.19 4.45 -8.74
N GLU A 81 6.76 3.33 -9.35
CA GLU A 81 6.81 3.14 -10.78
C GLU A 81 5.75 3.98 -11.50
N SER A 82 6.16 4.58 -12.63
CA SER A 82 5.27 5.23 -13.57
C SER A 82 4.99 4.30 -14.74
N LEU A 83 3.76 3.81 -14.84
CA LEU A 83 3.36 2.82 -15.83
C LEU A 83 2.62 3.48 -16.98
N THR A 84 2.96 3.10 -18.21
CA THR A 84 2.22 3.49 -19.40
C THR A 84 1.06 2.53 -19.62
N LEU A 85 -0.16 3.04 -19.56
CA LEU A 85 -1.39 2.30 -19.83
C LEU A 85 -1.69 2.33 -21.33
N TYR A 86 -1.94 1.17 -21.91
CA TYR A 86 -2.37 1.02 -23.29
C TYR A 86 -3.81 0.54 -23.33
N ASP A 87 -4.60 1.09 -24.26
CA ASP A 87 -5.95 0.61 -24.54
C ASP A 87 -5.85 -0.64 -25.39
N VAL A 88 -6.29 -1.78 -24.85
CA VAL A 88 -6.10 -3.09 -25.47
C VAL A 88 -7.45 -3.74 -25.66
N ASN A 89 -7.62 -4.41 -26.81
CA ASN A 89 -8.83 -5.19 -27.08
C ASN A 89 -9.10 -6.17 -25.91
N PRO A 90 -10.30 -6.15 -25.31
CA PRO A 90 -10.66 -6.99 -24.18
C PRO A 90 -10.32 -8.47 -24.36
N GLU A 91 -10.51 -9.05 -25.55
CA GLU A 91 -10.21 -10.46 -25.82
C GLU A 91 -8.72 -10.78 -25.64
N LEU A 92 -7.84 -9.84 -26.02
CA LEU A 92 -6.40 -9.98 -25.84
C LEU A 92 -6.01 -9.81 -24.37
N VAL A 93 -6.70 -8.94 -23.64
CA VAL A 93 -6.49 -8.79 -22.19
C VAL A 93 -6.92 -10.05 -21.45
N GLU A 94 -8.08 -10.64 -21.79
CA GLU A 94 -8.55 -11.90 -21.20
C GLU A 94 -7.56 -13.04 -21.42
N ALA A 95 -6.98 -13.14 -22.62
CA ALA A 95 -5.95 -14.12 -22.92
C ALA A 95 -4.68 -13.95 -22.06
N VAL A 96 -4.27 -12.70 -21.79
CA VAL A 96 -3.16 -12.41 -20.86
C VAL A 96 -3.55 -12.80 -19.43
N VAL A 97 -4.71 -12.36 -18.96
CA VAL A 97 -5.23 -12.63 -17.60
C VAL A 97 -5.33 -14.12 -17.32
N ALA A 98 -5.75 -14.94 -18.30
CA ALA A 98 -5.83 -16.39 -18.15
C ALA A 98 -4.49 -17.03 -17.72
N GLY A 99 -3.36 -16.45 -18.12
CA GLY A 99 -2.02 -16.92 -17.77
C GLY A 99 -1.39 -16.27 -16.54
N CYS A 100 -1.95 -15.17 -16.03
CA CYS A 100 -1.31 -14.37 -14.98
C CYS A 100 -2.28 -13.83 -13.92
N ARG A 101 -3.40 -14.53 -13.73
CA ARG A 101 -4.53 -14.09 -12.93
C ARG A 101 -4.16 -13.70 -11.49
N LEU A 102 -4.78 -12.63 -11.01
CA LEU A 102 -4.76 -12.22 -9.61
C LEU A 102 -5.94 -12.83 -8.87
N PHE A 103 -5.63 -13.57 -7.81
CA PHE A 103 -6.64 -14.13 -6.91
C PHE A 103 -6.80 -13.24 -5.69
N GLU A 104 -5.70 -12.71 -5.18
CA GLU A 104 -5.68 -11.85 -4.00
C GLU A 104 -5.53 -10.38 -4.38
N LYS A 105 -6.65 -9.79 -4.83
CA LYS A 105 -6.75 -8.36 -5.16
C LYS A 105 -6.45 -7.44 -3.97
N ALA A 106 -6.36 -7.96 -2.75
CA ALA A 106 -5.87 -7.24 -1.58
C ALA A 106 -4.42 -6.76 -1.75
N TYR A 107 -3.57 -7.46 -2.50
CA TYR A 107 -2.19 -7.06 -2.77
C TYR A 107 -2.08 -5.81 -3.65
N LEU A 108 -3.07 -5.56 -4.50
CA LEU A 108 -3.18 -4.31 -5.28
C LEU A 108 -3.59 -3.11 -4.41
N LYS A 109 -4.28 -3.39 -3.29
CA LYS A 109 -4.75 -2.39 -2.33
C LYS A 109 -3.68 -1.98 -1.31
N LYS A 110 -2.39 -2.11 -1.63
CA LYS A 110 -1.31 -1.41 -0.90
C LYS A 110 -1.58 0.11 -0.81
N SER A 111 -2.44 0.65 -1.67
CA SER A 111 -2.92 2.04 -1.71
C SER A 111 -4.29 2.30 -1.05
N LYS A 112 -4.48 1.88 0.21
CA LYS A 112 -5.56 2.43 1.04
C LYS A 112 -5.14 2.92 2.43
N SER A 113 -3.86 3.18 2.67
CA SER A 113 -3.43 3.80 3.93
C SER A 113 -2.31 4.83 3.77
N PHE A 114 -2.34 5.57 2.66
CA PHE A 114 -1.69 6.87 2.56
C PHE A 114 -2.75 7.85 2.06
N ASP A 115 -3.23 8.71 2.96
CA ASP A 115 -3.94 9.92 2.59
C ASP A 115 -3.04 10.69 1.62
N MET A 116 -3.59 11.02 0.46
CA MET A 116 -2.93 11.87 -0.52
C MET A 116 -2.82 13.27 0.09
N PRO A 117 -1.61 13.82 0.33
CA PRO A 117 -1.51 15.23 0.69
C PRO A 117 -1.93 16.05 -0.52
N GLU A 118 -2.85 16.99 -0.32
CA GLU A 118 -3.22 17.98 -1.31
C GLU A 118 -1.96 18.76 -1.73
N PHE A 119 -1.65 18.76 -3.04
CA PHE A 119 -0.55 19.53 -3.59
C PHE A 119 -0.76 21.03 -3.27
N GLY A 120 0.13 21.59 -2.45
CA GLY A 120 0.13 23.01 -2.09
C GLY A 120 0.51 23.34 -0.65
N LYS A 121 0.55 22.35 0.26
CA LYS A 121 1.05 22.55 1.63
C LYS A 121 2.27 21.69 1.91
N LYS A 122 3.35 22.33 2.37
CA LYS A 122 4.53 21.65 2.93
C LYS A 122 4.10 20.80 4.13
N SER A 123 4.28 19.48 4.06
CA SER A 123 4.58 18.66 5.24
C SER A 123 5.26 17.36 4.84
N THR A 124 6.58 17.38 4.92
CA THR A 124 7.43 16.32 5.52
C THR A 124 6.66 15.52 6.57
N GLY A 125 6.64 14.18 6.52
CA GLY A 125 5.55 13.49 7.26
C GLY A 125 5.78 12.09 7.81
N ILE A 126 7.01 11.65 8.12
CA ILE A 126 7.25 10.46 8.95
C ILE A 126 8.03 10.91 10.20
N GLY A 127 7.52 10.58 11.38
CA GLY A 127 8.16 10.88 12.66
C GLY A 127 8.00 9.75 13.67
N ILE A 128 8.69 9.86 14.80
CA ILE A 128 8.56 8.93 15.92
C ILE A 128 7.54 9.53 16.89
N TYR A 129 6.47 8.78 17.14
CA TYR A 129 5.45 9.13 18.12
C TYR A 129 5.62 8.26 19.37
N THR A 130 5.94 8.89 20.48
CA THR A 130 6.23 8.20 21.75
C THR A 130 5.02 8.27 22.68
N LEU A 131 4.59 7.11 23.18
CA LEU A 131 3.54 6.99 24.17
C LEU A 131 4.13 6.60 25.52
N THR A 132 3.59 7.16 26.60
CA THR A 132 3.91 6.72 27.95
C THR A 132 2.63 6.29 28.64
N VAL A 133 2.56 5.02 29.04
CA VAL A 133 1.42 4.45 29.76
C VAL A 133 1.66 4.56 31.26
N LYS A 134 0.72 5.18 31.97
CA LYS A 134 0.73 5.35 33.42
C LYS A 134 -0.56 4.81 34.03
N ARG A 135 -0.49 4.39 35.28
CA ARG A 135 -1.61 4.12 36.19
C ARG A 135 -1.26 4.76 37.52
N ASP A 136 -2.12 5.62 38.06
CA ASP A 136 -1.85 6.38 39.29
C ASP A 136 -0.48 7.08 39.27
N GLU A 137 -0.17 7.78 38.17
CA GLU A 137 1.12 8.43 37.87
C GLU A 137 2.35 7.51 37.72
N THR A 138 2.21 6.21 37.98
CA THR A 138 3.30 5.22 37.90
C THR A 138 3.38 4.61 36.50
N PRO A 139 4.54 4.64 35.83
CA PRO A 139 4.73 4.01 34.53
C PRO A 139 4.47 2.51 34.55
N GLN A 140 3.81 1.99 33.51
CA GLN A 140 3.41 0.59 33.43
C GLN A 140 4.28 -0.17 32.43
N ASN A 141 5.06 -1.14 32.90
CA ASN A 141 5.87 -2.03 32.06
C ASN A 141 5.07 -3.25 31.57
N GLY A 142 5.35 -3.72 30.35
CA GLY A 142 4.78 -4.96 29.83
C GLY A 142 3.33 -4.81 29.35
N VAL A 143 2.86 -3.58 29.13
CA VAL A 143 1.53 -3.29 28.62
C VAL A 143 1.59 -3.34 27.10
N ARG A 144 0.67 -4.09 26.47
CA ARG A 144 0.60 -4.17 25.01
C ARG A 144 -0.13 -2.95 24.47
N VAL A 145 0.52 -2.26 23.54
CA VAL A 145 -0.02 -1.07 22.88
C VAL A 145 -0.08 -1.33 21.38
N SER A 146 -1.23 -1.08 20.76
CA SER A 146 -1.41 -1.17 19.32
C SER A 146 -1.94 0.15 18.79
N ILE A 147 -1.27 0.71 17.78
CA ILE A 147 -1.77 1.86 17.05
C ILE A 147 -2.50 1.40 15.79
N ARG A 148 -3.69 1.94 15.57
CA ARG A 148 -4.57 1.62 14.45
C ARG A 148 -4.90 2.86 13.65
N LYS A 149 -4.98 2.71 12.33
CA LYS A 149 -5.51 3.72 11.42
C LYS A 149 -6.67 3.07 10.68
N GLU A 150 -7.86 3.67 10.77
CA GLU A 150 -9.09 3.17 10.14
C GLU A 150 -9.36 1.69 10.50
N GLY A 151 -9.20 1.33 11.77
CA GLY A 151 -9.41 -0.03 12.27
C GLY A 151 -8.28 -1.04 11.96
N LYS A 152 -7.30 -0.70 11.13
CA LYS A 152 -6.13 -1.57 10.83
C LYS A 152 -4.96 -1.26 11.75
N ILE A 153 -4.32 -2.29 12.29
CA ILE A 153 -3.10 -2.14 13.10
C ILE A 153 -1.95 -1.71 12.18
N VAL A 154 -1.36 -0.56 12.47
CA VAL A 154 -0.19 0.00 11.75
C VAL A 154 1.08 -0.04 12.60
N GLY A 155 0.96 -0.39 13.88
CA GLY A 155 2.07 -0.68 14.77
C GLY A 155 1.58 -1.36 16.04
N SER A 156 2.37 -2.26 16.60
CA SER A 156 2.11 -2.85 17.91
C SER A 156 3.43 -3.11 18.59
N ASP A 157 3.51 -2.79 19.87
CA ASP A 157 4.70 -2.99 20.68
C ASP A 157 4.29 -3.04 22.17
N VAL A 158 5.25 -3.30 23.05
CA VAL A 158 5.06 -3.49 24.49
C VAL A 158 5.87 -2.46 25.25
N THR A 159 5.29 -1.87 26.29
CA THR A 159 5.95 -0.80 27.04
C THR A 159 7.21 -1.27 27.79
N THR A 160 8.26 -0.44 27.77
CA THR A 160 9.52 -0.64 28.49
C THR A 160 9.40 -0.28 29.98
N GLN A 161 10.49 -0.36 30.76
CA GLN A 161 10.47 -0.19 32.23
C GLN A 161 10.01 1.22 32.66
N ASP A 162 10.24 2.22 31.83
CA ASP A 162 9.78 3.60 31.95
C ASP A 162 8.33 3.80 31.43
N GLY A 163 7.64 2.72 31.09
CA GLY A 163 6.26 2.72 30.57
C GLY A 163 6.14 3.30 29.16
N SER A 164 7.23 3.49 28.44
CA SER A 164 7.23 4.11 27.12
C SER A 164 7.17 3.10 25.97
N VAL A 165 6.68 3.55 24.82
CA VAL A 165 6.68 2.82 23.55
C VAL A 165 6.73 3.81 22.38
N GLY A 166 7.50 3.51 21.34
CA GLY A 166 7.69 4.41 20.20
C GLY A 166 7.18 3.82 18.89
N PHE A 167 6.48 4.61 18.10
CA PHE A 167 6.01 4.19 16.77
C PHE A 167 6.51 5.13 15.69
N ARG A 168 7.16 4.58 14.65
CA ARG A 168 7.51 5.34 13.45
C ARG A 168 6.30 5.37 12.52
N ILE A 169 5.57 6.49 12.50
CA ILE A 169 4.30 6.63 11.80
C ILE A 169 4.25 7.96 11.06
N MET A 170 3.26 8.11 10.18
CA MET A 170 3.02 9.37 9.51
C MET A 170 2.11 10.30 10.30
N HIS A 171 2.17 11.60 10.02
CA HIS A 171 1.17 12.52 10.53
C HIS A 171 -0.24 12.07 10.13
N GLY A 172 -1.17 12.12 11.07
CA GLY A 172 -2.52 11.59 10.86
C GLY A 172 -3.29 11.32 12.15
N LYS A 173 -4.51 10.83 11.98
CA LYS A 173 -5.39 10.42 13.08
C LYS A 173 -5.28 8.92 13.31
N TYR A 174 -5.25 8.52 14.58
CA TYR A 174 -5.04 7.14 14.99
C TYR A 174 -5.86 6.77 16.21
N ASP A 175 -6.17 5.48 16.31
CA ASP A 175 -6.71 4.86 17.52
C ASP A 175 -5.59 4.09 18.21
N ILE A 176 -5.32 4.37 19.48
CA ILE A 176 -4.40 3.60 20.31
C ILE A 176 -5.22 2.66 21.16
N VAL A 177 -4.99 1.36 21.01
CA VAL A 177 -5.57 0.33 21.84
C VAL A 177 -4.52 -0.12 22.84
N VAL A 178 -4.81 0.04 24.12
CA VAL A 178 -3.97 -0.41 25.22
C VAL A 178 -4.64 -1.62 25.84
N GLN A 179 -3.92 -2.75 25.88
CA GLN A 179 -4.34 -3.96 26.56
C GLN A 179 -3.55 -4.09 27.86
N ASP A 180 -4.24 -3.95 28.99
CA ASP A 180 -3.62 -4.11 30.30
C ASP A 180 -3.38 -5.59 30.64
N ARG A 181 -2.72 -5.85 31.79
CA ARG A 181 -2.41 -7.22 32.23
C ARG A 181 -3.64 -8.06 32.56
N ASN A 182 -4.79 -7.44 32.82
CA ASN A 182 -6.07 -8.09 33.04
C ASN A 182 -6.85 -8.32 31.73
N GLN A 183 -6.21 -8.09 30.58
CA GLN A 183 -6.78 -8.13 29.25
C GLN A 183 -7.87 -7.08 28.99
N HIS A 184 -7.96 -6.05 29.84
CA HIS A 184 -8.87 -4.94 29.62
C HIS A 184 -8.35 -4.08 28.47
N LEU A 185 -9.23 -3.79 27.50
CA LEU A 185 -8.91 -2.99 26.32
C LEU A 185 -9.41 -1.57 26.51
N THR A 186 -8.50 -0.60 26.44
CA THR A 186 -8.83 0.82 26.45
C THR A 186 -8.41 1.45 25.13
N THR A 187 -9.30 2.22 24.50
CA THR A 187 -9.04 2.87 23.21
C THR A 187 -8.96 4.39 23.37
N TYR A 188 -7.92 5.00 22.80
CA TYR A 188 -7.69 6.44 22.78
C TYR A 188 -7.61 6.95 21.35
N HIS A 189 -8.23 8.10 21.07
CA HIS A 189 -8.13 8.75 19.77
C HIS A 189 -7.09 9.85 19.80
N VAL A 190 -6.10 9.80 18.90
CA VAL A 190 -4.99 10.77 18.87
C VAL A 190 -4.78 11.32 17.47
N VAL A 191 -4.19 12.52 17.43
CA VAL A 191 -3.72 13.17 16.20
C VAL A 191 -2.22 13.35 16.34
N PHE A 192 -1.45 12.79 15.41
CA PHE A 192 -0.02 12.96 15.30
C PHE A 192 0.31 14.00 14.23
N ASP A 193 1.11 15.00 14.59
CA ASP A 193 1.60 16.07 13.73
C ASP A 193 2.97 16.58 14.25
N GLU A 194 3.64 17.48 13.52
CA GLU A 194 4.98 17.99 13.87
C GLU A 194 5.04 18.65 15.28
N SER A 195 3.91 19.11 15.82
CA SER A 195 3.83 19.75 17.13
C SER A 195 3.51 18.78 18.28
N ARG A 196 3.20 17.52 17.98
CA ARG A 196 2.69 16.53 18.94
C ARG A 196 3.39 15.19 18.79
N THR A 197 4.65 15.13 19.19
CA THR A 197 5.48 13.91 19.07
C THR A 197 5.37 12.94 20.23
N ALA A 198 4.68 13.32 21.33
CA ALA A 198 4.51 12.47 22.48
C ALA A 198 3.14 12.62 23.17
N LYS A 199 2.66 11.55 23.82
CA LYS A 199 1.42 11.57 24.60
C LYS A 199 1.46 10.61 25.79
N ILE A 200 0.94 11.09 26.93
CA ILE A 200 0.74 10.28 28.14
C ILE A 200 -0.67 9.68 28.11
N LEU A 201 -0.78 8.38 28.38
CA LEU A 201 -2.03 7.63 28.50
C LEU A 201 -2.20 7.20 29.97
N GLN A 202 -3.39 7.45 30.53
CA GLN A 202 -3.73 7.12 31.91
C GLN A 202 -4.72 5.96 31.92
N LEU A 203 -4.26 4.80 32.40
CA LEU A 203 -5.06 3.59 32.60
C LEU A 203 -5.78 3.58 33.94
#